data_AF-A0A9N9D287-F1
#
_entry.id   AF-A0A9N9D287-F1
#
_cell.length_a   1.000
_cell.length_b   1.000
_cell.length_c   1.000
_cell.angle_alpha   90.00
_cell.angle_beta   90.00
_cell.angle_gamma   90.00
#
_symmetry.space_group_name_H-M   'P 1'
#
loop_
_entity.id
_entity.type
_entity.pdbx_description
1 polymer ?
#
loop_
_entity_poly.entity_id
_entity_poly.type
_entity_poly.pdbx_seq_one_letter_code
_entity_poly.pdbx_strand_id
1 'polypeptide(L)'
;MSLDKILEDVTLKRYSQNEIVNRTIVGNGGFGVVYKAQLKHTDVNVALKMLFTNEEQDSCEKLVKELKTHKMVDDHPNVIRCFGLYIGKKNVKYIEFDLYFEIHGLFV
;
A
#
# COMPACT_ATOMS: atom_id res chain seq x y z
N MET A 1 17.66 8.92 4.73
CA MET A 1 16.60 8.89 5.78
C MET A 1 16.14 7.44 5.89
N SER A 2 16.19 6.80 7.06
CA SER A 2 15.82 5.39 7.20
C SER A 2 14.31 5.20 7.10
N LEU A 3 13.86 4.08 6.52
CA LEU A 3 12.44 3.74 6.34
C LEU A 3 11.67 3.83 7.66
N ASP A 4 12.28 3.40 8.78
CA ASP A 4 11.68 3.50 10.12
C ASP A 4 11.28 4.92 10.52
N LYS A 5 12.07 5.93 10.14
CA LYS A 5 11.76 7.33 10.44
C LYS A 5 10.52 7.84 9.69
N ILE A 6 10.33 7.36 8.45
CA ILE A 6 9.13 7.67 7.65
C ILE A 6 7.90 6.97 8.24
N LEU A 7 8.06 5.73 8.74
CA LEU A 7 6.98 4.99 9.38
C LEU A 7 6.49 5.69 10.65
N GLU A 8 7.40 6.30 11.40
CA GLU A 8 7.09 7.12 12.58
C GLU A 8 6.40 8.43 12.18
N ASP A 9 6.89 9.13 11.14
CA ASP A 9 6.32 10.42 10.70
C ASP A 9 4.90 10.29 10.11
N VAL A 10 4.59 9.20 9.38
CA VAL A 10 3.31 9.05 8.67
C VAL A 10 2.25 8.30 9.51
N THR A 11 2.60 7.81 10.70
CA THR A 11 1.70 7.09 11.64
C THR A 11 0.95 5.92 10.98
N LEU A 12 1.64 5.12 10.15
CA LEU A 12 1.04 4.02 9.41
C LEU A 12 1.12 2.70 10.17
N LYS A 13 0.05 1.91 10.13
CA LYS A 13 0.04 0.58 10.75
C LYS A 13 0.93 -0.38 9.97
N ARG A 14 1.81 -1.10 10.67
CA ARG A 14 2.64 -2.15 10.07
C ARG A 14 1.86 -3.47 10.06
N TYR A 15 1.82 -4.13 8.90
CA TYR A 15 1.24 -5.46 8.75
C TYR A 15 2.32 -6.46 8.37
N SER A 16 2.27 -7.65 8.96
CA SER A 16 3.12 -8.77 8.61
C SER A 16 2.62 -9.49 7.36
N GLN A 17 3.49 -10.27 6.72
CA GLN A 17 3.12 -11.05 5.53
C GLN A 17 1.95 -12.01 5.79
N ASN A 18 1.89 -12.55 7.01
CA ASN A 18 0.90 -13.54 7.42
C ASN A 18 -0.47 -12.92 7.69
N GLU A 19 -0.55 -11.60 7.82
CA GLU A 19 -1.81 -10.87 8.01
C GLU A 19 -2.49 -10.53 6.67
N ILE A 20 -1.85 -10.80 5.53
CA ILE A 20 -2.37 -10.45 4.20
C ILE A 20 -2.47 -11.72 3.35
N VAL A 21 -3.69 -12.20 3.15
CA VAL A 21 -4.03 -13.45 2.47
C VAL A 21 -4.83 -13.20 1.19
N ASN A 22 -5.14 -14.26 0.42
CA ASN A 22 -6.04 -14.22 -0.75
C ASN A 22 -5.66 -13.16 -1.81
N ARG A 23 -4.39 -13.12 -2.20
CA ARG A 23 -3.85 -12.11 -3.12
C ARG A 23 -4.14 -12.47 -4.57
N THR A 24 -4.82 -11.57 -5.29
CA THR A 24 -5.09 -11.69 -6.73
C THR A 24 -4.72 -10.38 -7.42
N ILE A 25 -4.03 -10.44 -8.55
CA ILE A 25 -3.66 -9.24 -9.32
C ILE A 25 -4.95 -8.61 -9.87
N VAL A 26 -5.07 -7.29 -9.72
CA VAL A 26 -6.20 -6.51 -10.24
C VAL A 26 -5.77 -5.33 -11.11
N GLY A 27 -4.50 -4.94 -11.03
CA GLY A 27 -3.93 -3.90 -11.88
C GLY A 27 -2.43 -4.12 -12.08
N ASN A 28 -1.94 -3.80 -13.28
CA ASN A 28 -0.52 -3.78 -13.60
C ASN A 28 -0.25 -2.56 -14.48
N GLY A 29 0.58 -1.64 -14.01
CA GLY A 29 0.92 -0.41 -14.70
C GLY A 29 2.39 -0.06 -14.56
N GLY A 30 2.83 1.04 -15.16
CA GLY A 30 4.26 1.42 -15.18
C GLY A 30 4.90 1.64 -13.81
N PHE A 31 4.10 1.87 -12.77
CA PHE A 31 4.57 2.12 -11.41
C PHE A 31 4.57 0.87 -10.53
N GLY A 32 3.88 -0.21 -10.93
CA GLY A 32 3.75 -1.39 -10.09
C GLY A 32 2.57 -2.29 -10.40
N VAL A 33 2.39 -3.29 -9.54
CA VAL A 33 1.27 -4.23 -9.55
C VAL A 33 0.38 -3.99 -8.34
N VAL A 34 -0.93 -3.94 -8.56
CA VAL A 34 -1.94 -3.87 -7.51
C VAL A 34 -2.59 -5.23 -7.36
N TYR A 35 -2.68 -5.71 -6.11
CA TYR A 35 -3.36 -6.94 -5.75
C TYR A 35 -4.58 -6.61 -4.91
N LYS A 36 -5.72 -7.23 -5.20
CA LYS A 36 -6.76 -7.42 -4.20
C LYS A 36 -6.26 -8.46 -3.20
N ALA A 37 -6.36 -8.16 -1.91
CA ALA A 37 -6.00 -9.06 -0.83
C ALA A 37 -7.02 -8.96 0.31
N GLN A 38 -6.98 -9.90 1.25
CA GLN A 38 -7.81 -9.88 2.45
C GLN A 38 -6.92 -9.80 3.69
N LEU A 39 -7.33 -9.02 4.68
CA LEU A 39 -6.71 -9.04 5.99
C LEU A 39 -7.11 -10.32 6.74
N LYS A 40 -6.12 -11.06 7.25
CA LYS A 40 -6.36 -12.30 7.97
C LYS A 40 -7.20 -12.02 9.22
N HIS A 41 -8.16 -12.89 9.48
CA HIS A 41 -9.10 -12.78 10.60
C HIS A 41 -10.09 -11.60 10.51
N THR A 42 -10.20 -10.95 9.35
CA THR A 42 -11.25 -9.98 9.07
C THR A 42 -11.86 -10.21 7.69
N ASP A 43 -13.06 -9.68 7.45
CA ASP A 43 -13.69 -9.67 6.12
C ASP A 43 -13.27 -8.46 5.28
N VAL A 44 -12.21 -7.76 5.70
CA VAL A 44 -11.74 -6.53 5.04
C VAL A 44 -10.86 -6.89 3.85
N ASN A 45 -11.32 -6.51 2.66
CA ASN A 45 -10.51 -6.52 1.44
C ASN A 45 -9.67 -5.23 1.33
N VAL A 46 -8.47 -5.35 0.78
CA VAL A 46 -7.51 -4.25 0.62
C VAL A 46 -6.83 -4.30 -0.75
N ALA A 47 -6.30 -3.16 -1.20
CA ALA A 47 -5.43 -3.07 -2.37
C ALA A 47 -3.96 -3.06 -1.93
N LEU A 48 -3.28 -4.19 -2.09
CA LEU A 48 -1.85 -4.27 -1.87
C LEU A 48 -1.12 -3.80 -3.13
N LYS A 49 -0.47 -2.63 -3.07
CA LYS A 49 0.34 -2.09 -4.16
C LYS A 49 1.81 -2.45 -4.00
N MET A 50 2.38 -3.02 -5.05
CA MET A 50 3.80 -3.35 -5.15
C MET A 50 4.44 -2.46 -6.20
N LEU A 51 5.37 -1.60 -5.80
CA LEU A 51 6.09 -0.77 -6.76
C LEU A 51 7.15 -1.55 -7.53
N PHE A 52 7.34 -1.19 -8.79
CA PHE A 52 8.48 -1.63 -9.58
C PHE A 52 9.71 -0.82 -9.24
N THR A 53 10.77 -1.49 -8.79
CA THR A 53 11.99 -0.85 -8.33
C THR A 53 13.20 -1.66 -8.75
N ASN A 54 14.21 -0.99 -9.31
CA ASN A 54 15.40 -1.64 -9.85
C ASN A 54 16.50 -1.80 -8.78
N GLU A 55 16.45 -1.00 -7.70
CA GLU A 55 17.40 -1.01 -6.57
C GLU A 55 16.67 -0.66 -5.26
N GLU A 56 17.10 -1.21 -4.11
CA GLU A 56 16.44 -1.04 -2.80
C GLU A 56 16.36 0.42 -2.32
N GLN A 57 17.38 1.23 -2.65
CA GLN A 57 17.44 2.63 -2.25
C GLN A 57 16.44 3.48 -3.04
N ASP A 58 16.37 3.26 -4.36
CA ASP A 58 15.35 3.84 -5.24
C ASP A 58 13.93 3.43 -4.83
N SER A 59 13.75 2.20 -4.33
CA SER A 59 12.46 1.73 -3.80
C SER A 59 11.98 2.59 -2.63
N CYS A 60 12.88 2.89 -1.70
CA CYS A 60 12.54 3.64 -0.50
C CYS A 60 12.19 5.09 -0.85
N GLU A 61 12.94 5.75 -1.72
CA GLU A 61 12.66 7.14 -2.08
C GLU A 61 11.33 7.31 -2.83
N LYS A 62 11.04 6.42 -3.78
CA LYS A 62 9.75 6.42 -4.50
C LYS A 62 8.58 6.18 -3.55
N LEU A 63 8.73 5.22 -2.64
CA LEU A 63 7.75 4.94 -1.60
C LEU A 63 7.47 6.18 -0.74
N VAL A 64 8.54 6.81 -0.24
CA VAL A 64 8.43 7.97 0.65
C VAL A 64 7.74 9.14 -0.05
N LYS A 65 8.10 9.38 -1.30
CA LYS A 65 7.48 10.44 -2.11
C LYS A 65 5.99 10.18 -2.27
N GLU A 66 5.61 8.96 -2.63
CA GLU A 66 4.21 8.58 -2.83
C GLU A 66 3.40 8.69 -1.54
N LEU A 67 3.89 8.15 -0.42
CA LEU A 67 3.21 8.23 0.87
C LEU A 67 3.04 9.68 1.35
N LYS A 68 4.06 10.53 1.18
CA LYS A 68 3.96 11.95 1.54
C LYS A 68 2.94 12.66 0.68
N THR A 69 2.99 12.47 -0.64
CA THR A 69 2.02 13.06 -1.57
C THR A 69 0.61 12.60 -1.24
N HIS A 70 0.41 11.31 -0.98
CA HIS A 70 -0.88 10.77 -0.61
C HIS A 70 -1.39 11.35 0.71
N LYS A 71 -0.53 11.44 1.74
CA LYS A 71 -0.89 12.01 3.03
C LYS A 71 -1.31 13.48 2.96
N MET A 72 -0.76 14.24 2.01
CA MET A 72 -1.17 15.64 1.79
C MET A 72 -2.62 15.77 1.29
N VAL A 73 -3.21 14.70 0.75
CA VAL A 73 -4.55 14.69 0.17
C VAL A 73 -5.48 13.66 0.82
N ASP A 74 -5.07 13.04 1.94
CA ASP A 74 -5.78 11.90 2.55
C ASP A 74 -7.02 12.28 3.37
N ASP A 75 -7.27 13.58 3.56
CA ASP A 75 -8.45 14.13 4.23
C ASP A 75 -9.48 14.64 3.21
N HIS A 76 -9.80 13.80 2.23
CA HIS A 76 -10.83 14.08 1.26
C HIS A 76 -11.69 12.84 1.01
N PRO A 77 -13.04 12.94 1.01
CA PRO A 77 -13.91 11.79 0.88
C PRO A 77 -13.68 11.00 -0.41
N ASN A 78 -13.31 11.66 -1.52
CA ASN A 78 -13.05 11.01 -2.81
C ASN A 78 -11.58 10.62 -3.03
N VAL A 79 -10.75 10.67 -2.00
CA VAL A 79 -9.34 10.24 -2.07
C VAL A 79 -9.18 8.97 -1.25
N ILE A 80 -8.59 7.97 -1.88
CA ILE A 80 -8.20 6.70 -1.27
C ILE A 80 -7.38 7.00 -0.01
N ARG A 81 -7.47 6.21 1.06
CA ARG A 81 -6.64 6.45 2.26
C ARG A 81 -5.55 5.38 2.35
N CYS A 82 -4.32 5.79 2.63
CA CYS A 82 -3.26 4.85 2.97
C CYS A 82 -3.37 4.49 4.46
N PHE A 83 -3.60 3.23 4.82
CA PHE A 83 -3.75 2.81 6.23
C PHE A 83 -2.56 2.03 6.76
N GLY A 84 -1.70 1.47 5.91
CA GLY A 84 -0.62 0.66 6.41
C GLY A 84 0.46 0.26 5.43
N LEU A 85 1.53 -0.31 5.96
CA LEU A 85 2.70 -0.68 5.19
C LEU A 85 3.07 -2.14 5.44
N TYR A 86 3.58 -2.79 4.40
CA TYR A 86 3.99 -4.18 4.42
C TYR A 86 5.41 -4.32 3.90
N ILE A 87 6.39 -4.41 4.79
CA ILE A 87 7.79 -4.52 4.37
C ILE A 87 8.13 -6.00 4.18
N GLY A 88 8.40 -6.40 2.94
CA GLY A 88 8.84 -7.76 2.60
C GLY A 88 10.35 -7.96 2.83
N LYS A 89 10.79 -9.23 2.97
CA LYS A 89 12.19 -9.61 3.26
C LYS A 89 13.23 -9.29 2.15
N LYS A 90 12.80 -8.97 0.92
CA LYS A 90 13.70 -8.75 -0.24
C LYS A 90 13.29 -7.58 -1.13
N ASN A 91 12.15 -6.95 -0.85
CA ASN A 91 11.54 -5.88 -1.65
C ASN A 91 10.58 -5.11 -0.74
N VAL A 92 10.62 -3.78 -0.80
CA VAL A 92 9.69 -2.93 -0.05
C VAL A 92 8.32 -2.95 -0.76
N LYS A 93 7.25 -3.20 -0.02
CA LYS A 93 5.87 -3.24 -0.51
C LYS A 93 5.02 -2.38 0.43
N TYR A 94 3.82 -1.99 0.04
CA TYR A 94 2.92 -1.31 0.96
C TYR A 94 1.45 -1.57 0.67
N ILE A 95 0.61 -1.30 1.68
CA ILE A 95 -0.81 -1.60 1.64
C ILE A 95 -1.57 -0.29 1.59
N GLU A 96 -2.16 0.01 0.45
CA GLU A 96 -3.20 1.03 0.39
C GLU A 96 -4.50 0.36 0.84
N PHE A 97 -5.34 1.01 1.66
CA PHE A 97 -6.70 0.50 1.78
C PHE A 97 -7.59 1.44 1.00
N ASP A 98 -8.17 0.88 -0.04
CA ASP A 98 -9.47 1.35 -0.44
C ASP A 98 -10.52 0.66 0.42
N LEU A 99 -11.06 1.39 1.39
CA LEU A 99 -12.41 1.11 1.89
C LEU A 99 -13.45 1.17 0.74
N TYR A 100 -13.11 1.80 -0.39
CA TYR A 100 -13.99 1.99 -1.54
C TYR A 100 -14.20 0.75 -2.42
N PHE A 101 -13.54 -0.40 -2.16
CA PHE A 101 -13.82 -1.64 -2.88
C PHE A 101 -15.24 -2.18 -2.69
N GLU A 102 -16.01 -1.65 -1.74
CA GLU A 102 -17.42 -2.02 -1.54
C GLU A 102 -18.42 -1.18 -2.34
N ILE A 103 -18.01 -0.06 -2.95
CA ILE A 103 -18.90 0.79 -3.74
C ILE A 103 -18.50 0.74 -5.22
N HIS A 104 -19.19 -0.15 -5.95
CA HIS A 104 -19.27 -0.20 -7.42
C HIS A 104 -18.26 -1.02 -8.23
N GLY A 105 -17.44 -1.89 -7.62
CA GLY A 105 -16.77 -2.97 -8.37
C GLY A 105 -15.85 -2.53 -9.53
N LEU A 106 -15.42 -1.26 -9.56
CA LEU A 106 -14.52 -0.74 -10.58
C LEU A 106 -13.11 -0.64 -10.01
N PHE A 107 -12.22 -1.38 -10.64
CA PHE A 107 -10.77 -1.25 -10.50
C PHE A 107 -10.34 -0.07 -11.35
N VAL A 108 -9.92 1.03 -10.73
CA VAL A 108 -9.21 2.13 -11.40
C VAL A 108 -7.75 2.09 -11.01
#